data_AF-A0A3D4HM01-F1
#
_entry.id   AF-A0A3D4HM01-F1
#
_cell.length_a   1.000
_cell.length_b   1.000
_cell.length_c   1.000
_cell.angle_alpha   90.00
_cell.angle_beta   90.00
_cell.angle_gamma   90.00
#
_symmetry.space_group_name_H-M   'P 1'
#
loop_
_entity.id
_entity.type
_entity.pdbx_description
1 polymer ?
#
loop_
_entity_poly.entity_id
_entity_poly.type
_entity_poly.pdbx_seq_one_letter_code
_entity_poly.pdbx_strand_id
1 'polypeptide(L)'
;MTGKDTKRIIGEALRDIVESAKSGGPRIRVGLMATGSELGPEELARGAVAAREARPGLEVVMIGPKIDGYDQLQWIETPDCEEDISRAMESALKEGDVSAAVALHYPFPLGVTTIGRVVTPARGRPMFIASTTGTSATERIEAMVRNAVYGVATARSLGMSDPTVGILNIDGAQTAFRALLKLHDNGFPLSFGSSVRKDGGAILRGNDILAGAVDVCVTDTLTGNVLIKMFSAFTTGGGDEATGWG
;
A
#
# COMPACT_ATOMS: atom_id res chain seq x y z
N MET A 1 22.46 26.18 -21.28
CA MET A 1 22.97 25.89 -19.93
C MET A 1 24.23 26.72 -19.71
N THR A 2 24.24 27.57 -18.69
CA THR A 2 25.44 28.35 -18.34
C THR A 2 26.39 27.50 -17.50
N GLY A 3 27.69 27.82 -17.48
CA GLY A 3 28.67 27.07 -16.67
C GLY A 3 28.38 27.09 -15.15
N LYS A 4 27.50 27.97 -14.69
CA LYS A 4 27.01 28.04 -13.30
C LYS A 4 25.94 26.98 -13.02
N ASP A 5 25.06 26.72 -14.00
CA ASP A 5 24.04 25.67 -13.91
C ASP A 5 24.68 24.28 -13.89
N THR A 6 25.71 24.06 -14.70
CA THR A 6 26.45 22.79 -14.73
C THR A 6 27.13 22.49 -13.39
N LYS A 7 27.74 23.48 -12.75
CA LYS A 7 28.36 23.31 -11.42
C LYS A 7 27.34 22.99 -10.34
N ARG A 8 26.15 23.60 -10.40
CA ARG A 8 25.05 23.31 -9.46
C ARG A 8 24.58 21.87 -9.59
N ILE A 9 24.28 21.43 -10.82
CA ILE A 9 23.80 20.06 -11.10
C ILE A 9 24.84 19.02 -10.67
N ILE A 10 26.12 19.24 -10.96
CA ILE A 10 27.21 18.34 -10.52
C ILE A 10 27.31 18.32 -8.99
N GLY A 11 27.15 19.47 -8.34
CA GLY A 11 27.17 19.57 -6.87
C GLY A 11 26.01 18.82 -6.20
N GLU A 12 24.81 18.90 -6.78
CA GLU A 12 23.63 18.16 -6.34
C GLU A 12 23.85 16.64 -6.52
N ALA A 13 24.25 16.21 -7.72
CA ALA A 13 24.52 14.79 -8.00
C ALA A 13 25.61 14.19 -7.09
N LEU A 14 26.70 14.93 -6.82
CA LEU A 14 27.75 14.48 -5.90
C LEU A 14 27.24 14.38 -4.47
N ARG A 15 26.39 15.30 -4.03
CA ARG A 15 25.77 15.26 -2.70
C ARG A 15 24.88 14.02 -2.55
N ASP A 16 24.08 13.72 -3.57
CA ASP A 16 23.20 12.54 -3.58
C ASP A 16 23.99 11.24 -3.50
N ILE A 17 25.12 11.14 -4.21
CA ILE A 17 26.02 9.99 -4.13
C ILE A 17 26.60 9.84 -2.72
N VAL A 18 27.06 10.94 -2.12
CA VAL A 18 27.65 10.93 -0.77
C VAL A 18 26.60 10.54 0.27
N GLU A 19 25.41 11.11 0.21
CA GLU A 19 24.33 10.80 1.15
C GLU A 19 23.84 9.36 0.97
N SER A 20 23.69 8.88 -0.27
CA SER A 20 23.36 7.49 -0.59
C SER A 20 24.40 6.50 -0.02
N ALA A 21 25.69 6.82 -0.14
CA ALA A 21 26.76 6.00 0.42
C ALA A 21 26.69 5.93 1.96
N LYS A 22 26.37 7.04 2.64
CA LYS A 22 26.20 7.06 4.10
C LYS A 22 24.99 6.24 4.56
N SER A 23 23.89 6.26 3.81
CA SER A 23 22.68 5.50 4.15
C SER A 23 22.70 4.04 3.68
N GLY A 24 23.77 3.59 3.02
CA GLY A 24 23.86 2.22 2.48
C GLY A 24 22.94 1.98 1.27
N GLY A 25 22.54 3.05 0.58
CA GLY A 25 21.58 3.04 -0.52
C GLY A 25 20.83 4.37 -0.65
N PRO A 26 20.01 4.54 -1.69
CA PRO A 26 19.27 5.79 -1.94
C PRO A 26 18.36 6.14 -0.75
N ARG A 27 18.31 7.42 -0.41
CA ARG A 27 17.35 7.92 0.58
C ARG A 27 15.96 7.98 -0.01
N ILE A 28 14.99 7.42 0.70
CA ILE A 28 13.58 7.48 0.35
C ILE A 28 12.91 8.43 1.33
N ARG A 29 12.32 9.50 0.81
CA ARG A 29 11.57 10.48 1.60
C ARG A 29 10.10 10.06 1.63
N VAL A 30 9.55 9.85 2.82
CA VAL A 30 8.16 9.43 3.01
C VAL A 30 7.44 10.47 3.85
N GLY A 31 6.36 11.02 3.31
CA GLY A 31 5.46 11.91 4.02
C GLY A 31 4.69 11.12 5.09
N LEU A 32 4.62 11.64 6.31
CA LEU A 32 3.77 11.11 7.37
C LEU A 32 2.83 12.21 7.84
N MET A 33 1.53 11.96 7.73
CA MET A 33 0.52 12.87 8.28
C MET A 33 0.72 13.01 9.79
N ALA A 34 0.76 14.25 10.30
CA ALA A 34 1.04 14.51 11.72
C ALA A 34 -0.20 14.38 12.62
N THR A 35 -1.39 14.19 12.03
CA THR A 35 -2.68 14.12 12.73
C THR A 35 -3.45 12.84 12.35
N GLY A 36 -4.58 12.59 13.03
CA GLY A 36 -5.49 11.48 12.75
C GLY A 36 -5.25 10.21 13.57
N SER A 37 -4.24 10.19 14.45
CA SER A 37 -4.05 9.07 15.38
C SER A 37 -5.00 9.20 16.57
N GLU A 38 -5.73 8.12 16.87
CA GLU A 38 -6.57 7.99 18.08
C GLU A 38 -5.75 8.01 19.38
N LEU A 39 -4.44 7.76 19.30
CA LEU A 39 -3.49 7.81 20.42
C LEU A 39 -2.82 9.20 20.57
N GLY A 40 -3.22 10.15 19.72
CA GLY A 40 -2.67 11.50 19.68
C GLY A 40 -1.52 11.67 18.68
N PRO A 41 -1.21 12.93 18.33
CA PRO A 41 -0.27 13.28 17.25
C PRO A 41 1.19 12.94 17.58
N GLU A 42 1.55 12.94 18.87
CA GLU A 42 2.87 12.51 19.33
C GLU A 42 3.19 11.07 18.94
N GLU A 43 2.18 10.20 18.82
CA GLU A 43 2.43 8.80 18.50
C GLU A 43 2.96 8.63 17.07
N LEU A 44 2.47 9.45 16.14
CA LEU A 44 2.96 9.44 14.76
C LEU A 44 4.41 9.96 14.72
N ALA A 45 4.72 11.00 15.50
CA ALA A 45 6.08 11.54 15.59
C ALA A 45 7.07 10.54 16.24
N ARG A 46 6.65 9.81 17.29
CA ARG A 46 7.44 8.71 17.87
C ARG A 46 7.70 7.61 16.84
N GLY A 47 6.66 7.19 16.11
CA GLY A 47 6.79 6.22 15.02
C GLY A 47 7.77 6.69 13.94
N ALA A 48 7.75 7.97 13.56
CA ALA A 48 8.69 8.56 12.60
C ALA A 48 10.14 8.47 13.07
N VAL A 49 10.40 8.78 14.35
CA VAL A 49 11.74 8.68 14.94
C VAL A 49 12.21 7.22 14.92
N ALA A 50 11.38 6.29 15.40
CA ALA A 50 11.71 4.87 15.44
C ALA A 50 11.97 4.29 14.04
N ALA A 51 11.16 4.67 13.03
CA ALA A 51 11.32 4.21 11.66
C ALA A 51 12.66 4.67 11.04
N ARG A 52 13.07 5.92 11.30
CA ARG A 52 14.35 6.46 10.84
C ARG A 52 15.54 5.78 11.51
N GLU A 53 15.44 5.49 12.82
CA GLU A 53 16.48 4.77 13.55
C GLU A 53 16.64 3.32 13.04
N ALA A 54 15.53 2.64 12.77
CA ALA A 54 15.54 1.28 12.24
C ALA A 54 16.03 1.20 10.78
N ARG A 55 15.90 2.29 10.01
CA ARG A 55 16.24 2.31 8.58
C ARG A 55 16.93 3.63 8.19
N PRO A 56 18.28 3.67 8.21
CA PRO A 56 19.05 4.88 7.91
C PRO A 56 18.82 5.52 6.54
N GLY A 57 18.33 4.74 5.56
CA GLY A 57 17.93 5.22 4.23
C GLY A 57 16.50 5.74 4.13
N LEU A 58 15.73 5.74 5.22
CA LEU A 58 14.39 6.30 5.27
C LEU A 58 14.43 7.68 5.92
N GLU A 59 13.95 8.69 5.19
CA GLU A 59 13.70 10.02 5.73
C GLU A 59 12.20 10.22 5.88
N VAL A 60 11.75 10.45 7.11
CA VAL A 60 10.33 10.74 7.38
C VAL A 60 10.14 12.25 7.42
N VAL A 61 9.20 12.74 6.60
CA VAL A 61 8.81 14.14 6.52
C VAL A 61 7.41 14.25 7.12
N MET A 62 7.30 14.85 8.30
CA MET A 62 6.01 15.09 8.94
C MET A 62 5.25 16.15 8.15
N ILE A 63 3.95 15.97 7.94
CA ILE A 63 3.10 16.92 7.22
C ILE A 63 1.89 17.23 8.10
N GLY A 64 1.80 18.48 8.56
CA GLY A 64 0.75 18.93 9.47
C GLY A 64 1.22 19.96 10.49
N PRO A 65 0.41 20.21 11.54
CA PRO A 65 0.80 21.07 12.66
C PRO A 65 2.05 20.54 13.33
N LYS A 66 3.03 21.43 13.55
CA LYS A 66 4.28 21.06 14.21
C LYS A 66 4.04 20.72 15.68
N ILE A 67 4.72 19.67 16.14
CA ILE A 67 4.67 19.21 17.54
C ILE A 67 6.02 19.51 18.19
N ASP A 68 5.99 20.12 19.37
CA ASP A 68 7.19 20.42 20.16
C ASP A 68 7.93 19.15 20.59
N GLY A 69 9.26 19.23 20.70
CA GLY A 69 10.10 18.10 21.13
C GLY A 69 10.49 17.12 20.02
N TYR A 70 10.09 17.39 18.77
CA TYR A 70 10.43 16.59 17.59
C TYR A 70 11.18 17.39 16.50
N ASP A 71 11.99 18.37 16.91
CA ASP A 71 12.79 19.22 16.00
C ASP A 71 13.82 18.44 15.17
N GLN A 72 14.16 17.22 15.58
CA GLN A 72 14.98 16.31 14.81
C GLN A 72 14.31 15.79 13.53
N LEU A 73 12.98 15.88 13.40
CA LEU A 73 12.23 15.47 12.21
C LEU A 73 12.13 16.63 11.20
N GLN A 74 11.96 16.29 9.91
CA GLN A 74 11.63 17.30 8.90
C GLN A 74 10.13 17.52 8.89
N TRP A 75 9.71 18.77 8.63
CA TRP A 75 8.31 19.17 8.68
C TRP A 75 7.92 19.97 7.44
N ILE A 76 6.78 19.62 6.85
CA ILE A 76 5.98 20.49 5.99
C ILE A 76 4.84 20.98 6.89
N GLU A 77 5.05 22.16 7.48
CA GLU A 77 4.14 22.71 8.48
C GLU A 77 2.86 23.22 7.82
N THR A 78 1.72 22.88 8.42
CA THR A 78 0.40 23.41 8.01
C THR A 78 -0.40 23.83 9.24
N PRO A 79 -1.45 24.65 9.06
CA PRO A 79 -2.51 24.76 10.07
C PRO A 79 -3.12 23.40 10.40
N ASP A 80 -3.78 23.30 11.56
CA ASP A 80 -4.54 22.11 11.97
C ASP A 80 -5.89 22.06 11.25
N CYS A 81 -5.82 21.74 9.96
CA CYS A 81 -6.93 21.74 9.03
C CYS A 81 -6.73 20.60 8.01
N GLU A 82 -7.68 19.67 7.94
CA GLU A 82 -7.61 18.49 7.06
C GLU A 82 -7.37 18.86 5.59
N GLU A 83 -7.98 19.95 5.12
CA GLU A 83 -7.84 20.42 3.74
C GLU A 83 -6.41 20.93 3.47
N ASP A 84 -5.83 21.68 4.41
CA ASP A 84 -4.46 22.20 4.27
C ASP A 84 -3.43 21.08 4.33
N ILE A 85 -3.62 20.12 5.23
CA ILE A 85 -2.76 18.93 5.36
C ILE A 85 -2.82 18.10 4.07
N SER A 86 -4.02 17.84 3.55
CA SER A 86 -4.21 17.07 2.31
C SER A 86 -3.58 17.77 1.12
N ARG A 87 -3.78 19.09 0.98
CA ARG A 87 -3.17 19.90 -0.09
C ARG A 87 -1.64 19.88 -0.02
N ALA A 88 -1.07 19.97 1.18
CA ALA A 88 0.37 19.89 1.39
C ALA A 88 0.92 18.50 1.03
N MET A 89 0.24 17.43 1.44
CA MET A 89 0.59 16.05 1.09
C MET A 89 0.57 15.82 -0.43
N GLU A 90 -0.49 16.26 -1.11
CA GLU A 90 -0.61 16.15 -2.57
C GLU A 90 0.46 16.95 -3.31
N SER A 91 0.77 18.16 -2.84
CA SER A 91 1.81 19.00 -3.43
C SER A 91 3.19 18.35 -3.25
N ALA A 92 3.49 17.86 -2.05
CA ALA A 92 4.74 17.19 -1.75
C ALA A 92 4.95 15.91 -2.59
N LEU A 93 3.89 15.13 -2.81
CA LEU A 93 3.93 13.96 -3.71
C LEU A 93 4.12 14.36 -5.18
N LYS A 94 3.42 15.39 -5.63
CA LYS A 94 3.45 15.86 -7.02
C LYS A 94 4.78 16.50 -7.40
N GLU A 95 5.38 17.27 -6.49
CA GLU A 95 6.64 17.97 -6.68
C GLU A 95 7.85 17.04 -6.46
N GLY A 96 7.63 15.86 -5.89
CA GLY A 96 8.67 14.87 -5.63
C GLY A 96 9.44 15.14 -4.33
N ASP A 97 8.94 16.03 -3.48
CA ASP A 97 9.49 16.27 -2.14
C ASP A 97 9.41 15.00 -1.28
N VAL A 98 8.34 14.22 -1.45
CA VAL A 98 8.20 12.88 -0.88
C VAL A 98 7.85 11.88 -1.98
N SER A 99 8.41 10.68 -1.88
CA SER A 99 8.19 9.59 -2.86
C SER A 99 6.97 8.73 -2.54
N ALA A 100 6.51 8.76 -1.29
CA ALA A 100 5.34 8.04 -0.79
C ALA A 100 4.78 8.76 0.43
N ALA A 101 3.57 8.38 0.84
CA ALA A 101 2.88 8.95 1.98
C ALA A 101 2.26 7.87 2.85
N VAL A 102 2.25 8.12 4.15
CA VAL A 102 1.46 7.41 5.17
C VAL A 102 0.48 8.42 5.74
N ALA A 103 -0.81 8.13 5.64
CA ALA A 103 -1.86 9.04 6.04
C ALA A 103 -2.99 8.29 6.75
N LEU A 104 -3.65 8.97 7.68
CA LEU A 104 -4.78 8.48 8.44
C LEU A 104 -6.01 9.27 8.01
N HIS A 105 -7.17 8.60 7.92
CA HIS A 105 -8.42 9.22 7.46
C HIS A 105 -8.33 9.95 6.11
N TYR A 106 -7.46 9.47 5.21
CA TYR A 106 -7.22 10.11 3.93
C TYR A 106 -8.23 9.66 2.86
N PRO A 107 -8.96 10.57 2.21
CA PRO A 107 -9.91 10.20 1.17
C PRO A 107 -9.19 9.71 -0.10
N PHE A 108 -9.68 8.63 -0.69
CA PHE A 108 -9.14 8.10 -1.96
C PHE A 108 -9.92 8.67 -3.16
N PRO A 109 -9.24 9.19 -4.19
CA PRO A 109 -9.90 9.54 -5.44
C PRO A 109 -10.34 8.27 -6.19
N LEU A 110 -11.33 8.41 -7.08
CA LEU A 110 -11.75 7.32 -7.97
C LEU A 110 -10.55 6.83 -8.80
N GLY A 111 -10.38 5.51 -8.87
CA GLY A 111 -9.23 4.87 -9.49
C GLY A 111 -8.18 4.38 -8.50
N VAL A 112 -8.23 4.85 -7.24
CA VAL A 112 -7.31 4.48 -6.17
C VAL A 112 -7.98 3.55 -5.17
N THR A 113 -7.26 2.50 -4.78
CA THR A 113 -7.72 1.50 -3.82
C THR A 113 -6.53 0.86 -3.11
N THR A 114 -6.77 0.32 -1.92
CA THR A 114 -5.75 -0.30 -1.08
C THR A 114 -5.69 -1.80 -1.30
N ILE A 115 -4.48 -2.34 -1.46
CA ILE A 115 -4.24 -3.78 -1.46
C ILE A 115 -3.80 -4.18 -0.06
N GLY A 116 -4.63 -4.95 0.64
CA GLY A 116 -4.29 -5.46 1.97
C GLY A 116 -3.36 -6.66 1.90
N ARG A 117 -2.50 -6.83 2.90
CA ARG A 117 -1.66 -8.03 3.05
C ARG A 117 -1.98 -8.70 4.38
N VAL A 118 -2.25 -10.00 4.35
CA VAL A 118 -2.75 -10.77 5.49
C VAL A 118 -1.95 -12.04 5.71
N VAL A 119 -1.91 -12.50 6.96
CA VAL A 119 -1.43 -13.84 7.31
C VAL A 119 -2.65 -14.77 7.30
N THR A 120 -2.61 -15.82 6.48
CA THR A 120 -3.76 -16.72 6.36
C THR A 120 -3.90 -17.61 7.59
N PRO A 121 -5.10 -17.72 8.20
CA PRO A 121 -5.25 -18.41 9.49
C PRO A 121 -4.86 -19.89 9.48
N ALA A 122 -5.13 -20.62 8.40
CA ALA A 122 -4.97 -22.07 8.40
C ALA A 122 -3.52 -22.53 8.13
N ARG A 123 -2.70 -21.69 7.48
CA ARG A 123 -1.33 -22.07 7.06
C ARG A 123 -0.26 -21.02 7.36
N GLY A 124 -0.61 -19.88 7.95
CA GLY A 124 0.32 -18.80 8.24
C GLY A 124 0.97 -18.20 7.00
N ARG A 125 0.35 -18.35 5.81
CA ARG A 125 0.94 -17.87 4.55
C ARG A 125 0.61 -16.39 4.35
N PRO A 126 1.53 -15.55 3.87
CA PRO A 126 1.19 -14.23 3.37
C PRO A 126 0.26 -14.35 2.16
N MET A 127 -0.77 -13.51 2.08
CA MET A 127 -1.65 -13.37 0.92
C MET A 127 -2.07 -11.91 0.77
N PHE A 128 -2.30 -11.45 -0.46
CA PHE A 128 -2.85 -10.14 -0.76
C PHE A 128 -4.37 -10.22 -0.95
N ILE A 129 -5.10 -9.25 -0.41
CA ILE A 129 -6.52 -9.03 -0.66
C ILE A 129 -6.64 -7.81 -1.56
N ALA A 130 -7.13 -8.02 -2.78
CA ALA A 130 -7.27 -7.01 -3.81
C ALA A 130 -8.76 -6.76 -4.10
N SER A 131 -9.40 -5.75 -3.51
CA SER A 131 -8.88 -4.67 -2.64
C SER A 131 -9.65 -4.56 -1.32
N THR A 132 -9.18 -3.71 -0.39
CA THR A 132 -9.74 -3.59 0.98
C THR A 132 -10.39 -2.25 1.32
N THR A 133 -9.98 -1.17 0.65
CA THR A 133 -10.51 0.19 0.84
C THR A 133 -10.39 0.98 -0.47
N GLY A 134 -11.28 1.95 -0.72
CA GLY A 134 -11.28 2.77 -1.94
C GLY A 134 -11.92 2.09 -3.14
N THR A 135 -11.94 2.78 -4.28
CA THR A 135 -12.74 2.40 -5.44
C THR A 135 -11.91 2.56 -6.72
N SER A 136 -11.55 1.44 -7.36
CA SER A 136 -10.74 1.44 -8.58
C SER A 136 -11.54 1.74 -9.87
N ALA A 137 -12.85 1.51 -9.86
CA ALA A 137 -13.80 1.89 -10.91
C ALA A 137 -15.23 1.98 -10.36
N THR A 138 -16.12 2.66 -11.07
CA THR A 138 -17.53 2.81 -10.67
C THR A 138 -18.34 1.53 -10.83
N GLU A 139 -18.00 0.71 -11.83
CA GLU A 139 -18.62 -0.59 -12.07
C GLU A 139 -17.84 -1.70 -11.35
N ARG A 140 -18.54 -2.63 -10.71
CA ARG A 140 -17.97 -3.64 -9.81
C ARG A 140 -17.04 -4.62 -10.55
N ILE A 141 -17.46 -5.14 -11.70
CA ILE A 141 -16.67 -6.11 -12.47
C ILE A 141 -15.40 -5.43 -13.00
N GLU A 142 -15.52 -4.22 -13.53
CA GLU A 142 -14.37 -3.41 -13.93
C GLU A 142 -13.42 -3.17 -12.74
N ALA A 143 -13.95 -2.81 -11.58
CA ALA A 143 -13.17 -2.61 -10.36
C ALA A 143 -12.42 -3.89 -9.96
N MET A 144 -13.07 -5.05 -10.00
CA MET A 144 -12.42 -6.34 -9.71
C MET A 144 -11.27 -6.66 -10.68
N VAL A 145 -11.43 -6.36 -11.98
CA VAL A 145 -10.36 -6.55 -12.96
C VAL A 145 -9.18 -5.62 -12.66
N ARG A 146 -9.43 -4.33 -12.37
CA ARG A 146 -8.38 -3.37 -11.99
C ARG A 146 -7.69 -3.77 -10.68
N ASN A 147 -8.47 -4.23 -9.70
CA ASN A 147 -7.95 -4.72 -8.42
C ASN A 147 -6.97 -5.89 -8.63
N ALA A 148 -7.26 -6.82 -9.55
CA ALA A 148 -6.34 -7.90 -9.87
C ALA A 148 -4.99 -7.38 -10.40
N VAL A 149 -5.02 -6.41 -11.31
CA VAL A 149 -3.81 -5.77 -11.85
C VAL A 149 -3.03 -5.07 -10.74
N TYR A 150 -3.71 -4.30 -9.89
CA TYR A 150 -3.09 -3.59 -8.77
C TYR A 150 -2.48 -4.56 -7.74
N GLY A 151 -3.20 -5.64 -7.39
CA GLY A 151 -2.71 -6.66 -6.47
C GLY A 151 -1.47 -7.38 -6.99
N VAL A 152 -1.44 -7.72 -8.27
CA VAL A 152 -0.26 -8.33 -8.92
C VAL A 152 0.91 -7.35 -8.96
N ALA A 153 0.66 -6.07 -9.27
CA ALA A 153 1.68 -5.03 -9.25
C ALA A 153 2.29 -4.87 -7.84
N THR A 154 1.45 -4.85 -6.80
CA THR A 154 1.89 -4.79 -5.40
C THR A 154 2.68 -6.03 -4.98
N ALA A 155 2.24 -7.22 -5.36
CA ALA A 155 2.98 -8.45 -5.06
C ALA A 155 4.36 -8.47 -5.75
N ARG A 156 4.42 -8.01 -7.01
CA ARG A 156 5.68 -7.88 -7.76
C ARG A 156 6.63 -6.84 -7.16
N SER A 157 6.12 -5.70 -6.70
CA SER A 157 6.96 -4.68 -6.05
C SER A 157 7.55 -5.16 -4.74
N LEU A 158 6.91 -6.15 -4.08
CA LEU A 158 7.41 -6.84 -2.90
C LEU A 158 8.28 -8.07 -3.20
N GLY A 159 8.72 -8.23 -4.46
CA GLY A 159 9.70 -9.24 -4.87
C GLY A 159 9.12 -10.57 -5.35
N MET A 160 7.79 -10.69 -5.48
CA MET A 160 7.17 -11.90 -6.05
C MET A 160 7.14 -11.81 -7.57
N SER A 161 8.03 -12.53 -8.26
CA SER A 161 8.18 -12.43 -9.72
C SER A 161 6.91 -12.82 -10.49
N ASP A 162 6.28 -13.92 -10.08
CA ASP A 162 5.08 -14.46 -10.74
C ASP A 162 3.99 -14.81 -9.71
N PRO A 163 3.29 -13.80 -9.16
CA PRO A 163 2.26 -14.03 -8.15
C PRO A 163 1.02 -14.67 -8.77
N THR A 164 0.50 -15.70 -8.11
CA THR A 164 -0.73 -16.40 -8.53
C THR A 164 -1.97 -15.63 -8.10
N VAL A 165 -2.94 -15.55 -9.01
CA VAL A 165 -4.22 -14.84 -8.82
C VAL A 165 -5.37 -15.81 -8.72
N GLY A 166 -6.28 -15.57 -7.78
CA GLY A 166 -7.59 -16.21 -7.73
C GLY A 166 -8.68 -15.20 -7.40
N ILE A 167 -9.91 -15.47 -7.81
CA ILE A 167 -11.05 -14.58 -7.63
C ILE A 167 -11.99 -15.21 -6.62
N LEU A 168 -12.29 -14.50 -5.54
CA LEU A 168 -13.30 -14.94 -4.58
C LEU A 168 -14.65 -15.06 -5.26
N ASN A 169 -15.35 -16.17 -5.00
CA ASN A 169 -16.65 -16.47 -5.58
C ASN A 169 -17.77 -15.61 -4.96
N ILE A 170 -17.78 -14.34 -5.34
CA ILE A 170 -18.83 -13.34 -5.10
C ILE A 170 -19.56 -13.02 -6.41
N ASP A 171 -20.61 -12.21 -6.33
CA ASP A 171 -21.31 -11.74 -7.52
C ASP A 171 -20.37 -11.00 -8.48
N GLY A 172 -20.50 -11.30 -9.78
CA GLY A 172 -19.60 -10.82 -10.84
C GLY A 172 -18.29 -11.60 -11.02
N ALA A 173 -17.91 -12.50 -10.11
CA ALA A 173 -16.60 -13.18 -10.14
C ALA A 173 -16.31 -13.95 -11.44
N GLN A 174 -17.31 -14.65 -12.00
CA GLN A 174 -17.16 -15.38 -13.26
C GLN A 174 -16.95 -14.44 -14.46
N THR A 175 -17.57 -13.26 -14.44
CA THR A 175 -17.40 -12.28 -15.51
C THR A 175 -16.04 -11.59 -15.39
N ALA A 176 -15.62 -11.25 -14.17
CA ALA A 176 -14.27 -10.74 -13.91
C ALA A 176 -13.19 -11.76 -14.33
N PHE A 177 -13.38 -13.04 -14.00
CA PHE A 177 -12.47 -14.12 -14.41
C PHE A 177 -12.35 -14.21 -15.94
N ARG A 178 -13.47 -14.21 -16.67
CA ARG A 178 -13.44 -14.22 -18.15
C ARG A 178 -12.71 -13.01 -18.73
N ALA A 179 -12.87 -11.83 -18.14
CA ALA A 179 -12.15 -10.63 -18.55
C ALA A 179 -10.64 -10.73 -18.28
N LEU A 180 -10.25 -11.24 -17.10
CA LEU A 180 -8.84 -11.47 -16.74
C LEU A 180 -8.20 -12.56 -17.61
N LEU A 181 -8.94 -13.64 -17.90
CA LEU A 181 -8.48 -14.70 -18.79
C LEU A 181 -8.24 -14.14 -20.20
N LYS A 182 -9.14 -13.30 -20.71
CA LYS A 182 -8.92 -12.59 -21.98
C LYS A 182 -7.67 -11.71 -21.93
N LEU A 183 -7.37 -11.04 -20.82
CA LEU A 183 -6.12 -10.27 -20.69
C LEU A 183 -4.89 -11.18 -20.76
N HIS A 184 -4.92 -12.30 -20.03
CA HIS A 184 -3.87 -13.33 -20.05
C HIS A 184 -3.64 -13.88 -21.46
N ASP A 185 -4.71 -14.29 -22.14
CA ASP A 185 -4.66 -14.86 -23.50
C ASP A 185 -4.11 -13.86 -24.53
N ASN A 186 -4.26 -12.56 -24.27
CA ASN A 186 -3.68 -11.48 -25.08
C ASN A 186 -2.25 -11.07 -24.64
N GLY A 187 -1.60 -11.87 -23.79
CA GLY A 187 -0.20 -11.71 -23.40
C GLY A 187 0.05 -10.84 -22.17
N PHE A 188 -0.97 -10.42 -21.44
CA PHE A 188 -0.75 -9.75 -20.15
C PHE A 188 -0.24 -10.79 -19.12
N PRO A 189 0.88 -10.53 -18.43
CA PRO A 189 1.54 -11.53 -17.59
C PRO A 189 0.77 -11.73 -16.27
N LEU A 190 -0.25 -12.59 -16.32
CA LEU A 190 -1.04 -13.07 -15.19
C LEU A 190 -0.88 -14.58 -15.06
N SER A 191 -0.67 -15.06 -13.84
CA SER A 191 -0.68 -16.48 -13.52
C SER A 191 -1.87 -16.77 -12.63
N PHE A 192 -2.72 -17.73 -13.03
CA PHE A 192 -3.87 -18.14 -12.21
C PHE A 192 -3.46 -19.23 -11.24
N GLY A 193 -3.79 -19.02 -9.97
CA GLY A 193 -3.69 -20.06 -8.95
C GLY A 193 -4.90 -20.99 -8.98
N SER A 194 -4.94 -21.94 -8.05
CA SER A 194 -6.00 -22.94 -7.98
C SER A 194 -6.52 -23.09 -6.56
N SER A 195 -7.84 -23.28 -6.44
CA SER A 195 -8.50 -23.73 -5.23
C SER A 195 -7.82 -24.99 -4.67
N VAL A 196 -7.83 -25.16 -3.34
CA VAL A 196 -7.35 -26.36 -2.64
C VAL A 196 -8.31 -27.55 -2.77
N ARG A 197 -9.47 -27.37 -3.39
CA ARG A 197 -10.40 -28.47 -3.67
C ARG A 197 -9.88 -29.37 -4.79
N LYS A 198 -10.45 -30.57 -4.88
CA LYS A 198 -10.12 -31.55 -5.94
C LYS A 198 -10.45 -31.06 -7.35
N ASP A 199 -11.49 -30.24 -7.51
CA ASP A 199 -11.90 -29.64 -8.80
C ASP A 199 -11.02 -28.44 -9.19
N GLY A 200 -10.28 -27.86 -8.24
CA GLY A 200 -9.34 -26.77 -8.48
C GLY A 200 -9.97 -25.51 -9.07
N GLY A 201 -9.17 -24.77 -9.83
CA GLY A 201 -9.58 -23.59 -10.59
C GLY A 201 -9.39 -22.25 -9.86
N ALA A 202 -9.41 -21.17 -10.65
CA ALA A 202 -9.11 -19.83 -10.17
C ALA A 202 -10.25 -19.16 -9.37
N ILE A 203 -11.42 -19.80 -9.30
CA ILE A 203 -12.57 -19.31 -8.53
C ILE A 203 -12.53 -19.90 -7.11
N LEU A 204 -12.29 -19.03 -6.13
CA LEU A 204 -12.01 -19.36 -4.75
C LEU A 204 -13.28 -19.36 -3.88
N ARG A 205 -13.29 -20.19 -2.84
CA ARG A 205 -14.27 -20.16 -1.73
C ARG A 205 -13.58 -19.72 -0.44
N GLY A 206 -14.36 -19.54 0.63
CA GLY A 206 -13.83 -19.12 1.95
C GLY A 206 -12.66 -19.98 2.44
N ASN A 207 -12.73 -21.31 2.30
CA ASN A 207 -11.65 -22.21 2.72
C ASN A 207 -10.34 -21.98 1.96
N ASP A 208 -10.40 -21.56 0.70
CA ASP A 208 -9.22 -21.27 -0.12
C ASP A 208 -8.48 -20.03 0.41
N ILE A 209 -9.24 -19.02 0.84
CA ILE A 209 -8.71 -17.79 1.44
C ILE A 209 -8.06 -18.11 2.80
N LEU A 210 -8.72 -18.89 3.64
CA LEU A 210 -8.18 -19.31 4.94
C LEU A 210 -6.87 -20.10 4.79
N ALA A 211 -6.75 -20.89 3.72
CA ALA A 211 -5.56 -21.69 3.43
C ALA A 211 -4.45 -20.93 2.69
N GLY A 212 -4.71 -19.73 2.18
CA GLY A 212 -3.79 -19.02 1.28
C GLY A 212 -3.51 -19.81 0.00
N ALA A 213 -4.58 -20.21 -0.70
CA ALA A 213 -4.50 -21.01 -1.93
C ALA A 213 -3.80 -20.28 -3.09
N VAL A 214 -3.78 -18.95 -3.06
CA VAL A 214 -3.18 -18.07 -4.06
C VAL A 214 -2.40 -16.96 -3.37
N ASP A 215 -1.59 -16.23 -4.13
CA ASP A 215 -0.85 -15.08 -3.62
C ASP A 215 -1.71 -13.81 -3.59
N VAL A 216 -2.58 -13.62 -4.58
CA VAL A 216 -3.50 -12.48 -4.70
C VAL A 216 -4.94 -12.97 -4.82
N CYS A 217 -5.74 -12.69 -3.79
CA CYS A 217 -7.18 -12.93 -3.76
C CYS A 217 -7.95 -11.68 -4.21
N VAL A 218 -8.56 -11.75 -5.38
CA VAL A 218 -9.37 -10.67 -5.97
C VAL A 218 -10.79 -10.71 -5.44
N THR A 219 -11.30 -9.56 -5.02
CA THR A 219 -12.65 -9.36 -4.48
C THR A 219 -13.13 -7.92 -4.76
N ASP A 220 -14.42 -7.66 -4.54
CA ASP A 220 -14.90 -6.29 -4.38
C ASP A 220 -14.38 -5.67 -3.07
N THR A 221 -14.28 -4.35 -3.03
CA THR A 221 -13.73 -3.60 -1.89
C THR A 221 -14.48 -3.87 -0.59
N LEU A 222 -15.81 -3.97 -0.60
CA LEU A 222 -16.59 -4.13 0.61
C LEU A 222 -16.31 -5.49 1.25
N THR A 223 -16.33 -6.55 0.45
CA THR A 223 -15.96 -7.90 0.90
C THR A 223 -14.52 -7.93 1.38
N GLY A 224 -13.59 -7.29 0.67
CA GLY A 224 -12.19 -7.21 1.09
C GLY A 224 -12.00 -6.43 2.39
N ASN A 225 -12.78 -5.39 2.65
CA ASN A 225 -12.78 -4.64 3.92
C ASN A 225 -13.18 -5.52 5.11
N VAL A 226 -14.18 -6.37 4.92
CA VAL A 226 -14.58 -7.34 5.95
C VAL A 226 -13.47 -8.37 6.16
N LEU A 227 -12.90 -8.91 5.08
CA LEU A 227 -11.86 -9.94 5.17
C LEU A 227 -10.58 -9.44 5.86
N ILE A 228 -10.12 -8.22 5.54
CA ILE A 228 -8.91 -7.67 6.17
C ILE A 228 -9.09 -7.54 7.69
N LYS A 229 -10.22 -7.00 8.15
CA LYS A 229 -10.55 -6.88 9.57
C LYS A 229 -10.67 -8.23 10.27
N MET A 230 -11.33 -9.18 9.61
CA MET A 230 -11.45 -10.54 10.13
C MET A 230 -10.09 -11.23 10.24
N PHE A 231 -9.14 -10.95 9.36
CA PHE A 231 -7.82 -11.56 9.48
C PHE A 231 -6.90 -10.82 10.44
N SER A 232 -6.97 -9.49 10.51
CA SER A 232 -6.10 -8.70 11.37
C SER A 232 -6.51 -8.72 12.85
N ALA A 233 -7.82 -8.82 13.15
CA ALA A 233 -8.35 -8.55 14.49
C ALA A 233 -9.28 -9.63 15.08
N PHE A 234 -9.43 -10.82 14.46
CA PHE A 234 -10.37 -11.82 15.01
C PHE A 234 -10.00 -12.32 16.41
N THR A 235 -8.72 -12.33 16.77
CA THR A 235 -8.25 -12.77 18.10
C THR A 235 -8.40 -11.71 19.18
N THR A 236 -8.61 -10.45 18.80
CA THR A 236 -8.74 -9.30 19.71
C THR A 236 -10.20 -8.87 19.88
N GLY A 237 -11.14 -9.54 19.20
CA GLY A 237 -12.54 -9.13 19.16
C GLY A 237 -12.76 -7.83 18.37
N GLY A 238 -11.81 -7.41 17.55
CA GLY A 238 -11.87 -6.17 16.78
C GLY A 238 -11.37 -4.92 17.50
N GLY A 239 -10.78 -5.05 18.69
CA GLY A 239 -10.25 -3.91 19.45
C GLY A 239 -8.99 -3.29 18.83
N ASP A 240 -8.12 -4.14 18.29
CA ASP A 240 -6.88 -3.76 17.63
C ASP A 240 -6.44 -4.83 16.61
N GLU A 241 -5.65 -4.41 15.62
CA GLU A 241 -5.11 -5.28 14.58
C GLU A 241 -3.84 -5.99 15.06
N ALA A 242 -3.98 -7.19 15.63
CA ALA A 242 -2.88 -7.92 16.25
C ALA A 242 -2.02 -8.76 15.28
N THR A 243 -2.47 -8.93 14.04
CA THR A 243 -1.72 -9.72 13.04
C THR A 243 -1.71 -9.03 11.68
N GLY A 244 -0.62 -9.20 10.93
CA GLY A 244 -0.46 -8.63 9.59
C GLY A 244 0.83 -7.82 9.45
N TRP A 245 0.78 -6.79 8.59
CA TRP A 245 1.89 -5.91 8.25
C TRP A 245 1.54 -4.43 8.45
N GLY A 246 0.69 -4.15 9.45
CA GLY A 246 0.36 -2.80 9.94
C GLY A 246 1.38 -2.28 10.93
#